data_AF-A0A7T1MMP6-F1
#
_entry.id   AF-A0A7T1MMP6-F1
#
_cell.length_a   1.000
_cell.length_b   1.000
_cell.length_c   1.000
_cell.angle_alpha   90.00
_cell.angle_beta   90.00
_cell.angle_gamma   90.00
#
_symmetry.space_group_name_H-M   'P 1'
#
loop_
_entity.id
_entity.type
_entity.pdbx_description
1 polymer ?
#
loop_
_entity_poly.entity_id
_entity_poly.type
_entity_poly.pdbx_seq_one_letter_code
_entity_poly.pdbx_strand_id
1 'polypeptide(L)'
;MRRRMHPPHRQSVARISEELGIHVMTLYKWRKAWRLQGEVVPASEKEPEGWNAADKFTVVLESAGLNATELSAYCRERGLFPEQVSRWRQAAQDANAKPVLTMAEQKELEKLLTQDQRVIKAL
;
A
#
# COMPACT_ATOMS: atom_id res chain seq x y z
N MET A 1 21.48 -10.10 3.59
CA MET A 1 20.63 -9.81 2.41
C MET A 1 19.25 -9.27 2.76
N ARG A 2 18.46 -9.99 3.57
CA ARG A 2 17.09 -9.60 3.97
C ARG A 2 16.98 -8.17 4.51
N ARG A 3 17.82 -7.79 5.48
CA ARG A 3 17.85 -6.43 6.06
C ARG A 3 18.12 -5.32 5.04
N ARG A 4 18.83 -5.61 3.93
CA ARG A 4 19.11 -4.62 2.87
C ARG A 4 17.90 -4.37 1.97
N MET A 5 16.93 -5.27 1.92
CA MET A 5 15.67 -5.09 1.19
C MET A 5 14.50 -4.70 2.09
N HIS A 6 14.73 -4.68 3.41
CA HIS A 6 13.79 -4.21 4.40
C HIS A 6 14.10 -2.73 4.69
N PRO A 7 13.07 -1.90 4.90
CA PRO A 7 13.25 -0.60 5.55
C PRO A 7 13.93 -0.72 6.95
N PRO A 8 14.48 0.35 7.57
CA PRO A 8 14.49 1.75 7.14
C PRO A 8 15.60 2.06 6.11
N HIS A 9 16.66 1.26 6.06
CA HIS A 9 17.77 1.41 5.09
C HIS A 9 17.60 0.51 3.88
N ARG A 10 16.40 0.53 3.31
CA ARG A 10 16.06 -0.26 2.13
C ARG A 10 16.92 0.16 0.94
N GLN A 11 17.47 -0.83 0.24
CA GLN A 11 18.16 -0.68 -1.04
C GLN A 11 17.37 -1.37 -2.15
N SER A 12 17.50 -0.86 -3.38
CA SER A 12 16.86 -1.45 -4.56
C SER A 12 17.45 -2.82 -4.88
N VAL A 13 16.64 -3.68 -5.51
CA VAL A 13 17.14 -4.99 -6.00
C VAL A 13 18.26 -4.77 -7.01
N ALA A 14 18.13 -3.74 -7.86
CA ALA A 14 19.14 -3.37 -8.84
C ALA A 14 20.47 -3.00 -8.17
N ARG A 15 20.46 -2.10 -7.18
CA ARG A 15 21.68 -1.71 -6.46
C ARG A 15 22.35 -2.89 -5.75
N ILE A 16 21.55 -3.75 -5.14
CA ILE A 16 22.07 -4.93 -4.45
C ILE A 16 22.66 -5.95 -5.46
N SER A 17 22.07 -6.04 -6.66
CA SER A 17 22.56 -6.89 -7.74
C SER A 17 23.91 -6.38 -8.28
N GLU A 18 24.02 -5.08 -8.52
CA GLU A 18 25.27 -4.43 -8.96
C GLU A 18 26.39 -4.58 -7.93
N GLU A 19 26.09 -4.37 -6.65
CA GLU A 19 27.11 -4.39 -5.59
C GLU A 19 27.61 -5.79 -5.27
N LEU A 20 26.73 -6.80 -5.29
CA LEU A 20 27.06 -8.17 -4.86
C LEU A 20 27.21 -9.16 -6.02
N GLY A 21 26.97 -8.73 -7.26
CA GLY A 21 26.97 -9.60 -8.45
C GLY A 21 25.87 -10.67 -8.44
N ILE A 22 24.85 -10.54 -7.57
CA ILE A 22 23.77 -11.53 -7.46
C ILE A 22 22.69 -11.18 -8.47
N HIS A 23 22.31 -12.14 -9.31
CA HIS A 23 21.29 -11.94 -10.33
C HIS A 23 19.96 -11.45 -9.74
N VAL A 24 19.38 -10.41 -10.34
CA VAL A 24 18.13 -9.77 -9.87
C VAL A 24 16.99 -10.77 -9.64
N MET A 25 16.87 -11.80 -10.47
CA MET A 25 15.82 -12.81 -10.33
C MET A 25 15.94 -13.63 -9.04
N THR A 26 17.16 -13.92 -8.59
CA THR A 26 17.41 -14.64 -7.32
C THR A 26 16.96 -13.78 -6.14
N LEU A 27 17.23 -12.48 -6.21
CA LEU A 27 16.84 -11.50 -5.21
C LEU A 27 15.32 -11.34 -5.13
N TYR A 28 14.64 -11.28 -6.27
CA TYR A 28 13.18 -11.29 -6.32
C TYR A 28 12.58 -12.60 -5.79
N LYS A 29 13.21 -13.75 -6.05
CA LYS A 29 12.77 -15.05 -5.52
C LYS A 29 12.84 -15.09 -4.00
N TRP A 30 13.94 -14.60 -3.41
CA TRP A 30 14.07 -14.49 -1.95
C TRP A 30 13.05 -13.51 -1.36
N ARG A 31 12.86 -12.35 -2.00
CA ARG A 31 11.82 -11.39 -1.60
C ARG A 31 10.43 -12.01 -1.59
N LYS A 32 10.07 -12.79 -2.61
CA LYS A 32 8.80 -13.51 -2.69
C LYS A 32 8.66 -14.56 -1.59
N ALA A 33 9.73 -15.30 -1.29
CA ALA A 33 9.73 -16.29 -0.22
C ALA A 33 9.51 -15.64 1.17
N TRP A 34 10.15 -14.50 1.44
CA TRP A 34 9.94 -13.79 2.71
C TRP A 34 8.51 -13.26 2.84
N ARG A 35 7.88 -12.79 1.76
CA ARG A 35 6.45 -12.41 1.81
C ARG A 35 5.53 -13.57 2.13
N LEU A 36 5.79 -14.75 1.58
CA LEU A 36 5.01 -15.95 1.89
C LEU A 36 5.13 -16.35 3.36
N GLN A 37 6.19 -15.91 4.04
CA GLN A 37 6.41 -16.10 5.48
C GLN A 37 5.77 -14.99 6.33
N GLY A 38 4.98 -14.09 5.74
CA GLY A 38 4.31 -12.99 6.45
C GLY A 38 5.19 -11.76 6.68
N GLU A 39 6.33 -11.64 6.01
CA GLU A 39 7.23 -10.49 6.19
C GLU A 39 6.92 -9.37 5.18
N VAL A 40 6.82 -8.13 5.68
CA VAL A 40 6.61 -6.92 4.86
C VAL A 40 7.89 -6.54 4.14
N VAL A 41 8.12 -7.17 2.98
CA VAL A 41 9.14 -6.73 2.03
C VAL A 41 8.42 -6.09 0.86
N PRO A 42 8.31 -4.75 0.77
CA PRO A 42 7.48 -4.10 -0.23
C PRO A 42 7.78 -4.56 -1.67
N ALA A 43 6.73 -4.75 -2.48
CA ALA A 43 6.83 -5.21 -3.87
C ALA A 43 7.53 -4.25 -4.79
N SER A 44 7.38 -2.96 -4.53
CA SER A 44 7.73 -1.93 -5.49
C SER A 44 8.60 -0.86 -4.84
N GLU A 45 9.45 -0.22 -5.65
CA GLU A 45 10.13 1.05 -5.36
C GLU A 45 9.16 2.22 -5.24
N LYS A 46 7.89 2.01 -5.59
CA LYS A 46 6.83 2.99 -5.40
C LYS A 46 6.70 3.39 -3.93
N GLU A 47 6.47 4.69 -3.76
CA GLU A 47 6.00 5.28 -2.52
C GLU A 47 4.84 4.45 -1.94
N PRO A 48 4.65 4.44 -0.61
CA PRO A 48 3.62 3.64 0.06
C PRO A 48 2.22 3.79 -0.55
N GLU A 49 1.92 4.94 -1.16
CA GLU A 49 0.66 5.21 -1.85
C GLU A 49 0.45 4.33 -3.10
N GLY A 50 1.53 3.92 -3.78
CA GLY A 50 1.52 3.06 -4.96
C GLY A 50 1.50 1.56 -4.65
N TRP A 51 1.37 1.17 -3.38
CA TRP A 51 1.24 -0.23 -2.97
C TRP A 51 -0.14 -0.79 -3.36
N ASN A 52 -0.19 -2.10 -3.64
CA ASN A 52 -1.45 -2.76 -3.92
C ASN A 52 -2.32 -2.86 -2.65
N ALA A 53 -3.61 -3.18 -2.82
CA ALA A 53 -4.56 -3.26 -1.70
C ALA A 53 -4.17 -4.32 -0.66
N ALA A 54 -3.58 -5.44 -1.08
CA ALA A 54 -3.17 -6.51 -0.17
C ALA A 54 -2.03 -6.08 0.75
N ASP A 55 -1.01 -5.41 0.20
CA ASP A 55 0.13 -4.89 0.96
C ASP A 55 -0.32 -3.81 1.97
N LYS A 56 -1.23 -2.92 1.56
CA LYS A 56 -1.84 -1.92 2.46
C LYS A 56 -2.64 -2.58 3.57
N PHE A 57 -3.40 -3.63 3.25
CA PHE A 57 -4.18 -4.37 4.23
C PHE A 57 -3.31 -5.13 5.24
N THR A 58 -2.20 -5.74 4.81
CA THR A 58 -1.24 -6.39 5.73
C THR A 58 -0.72 -5.40 6.77
N VAL A 59 -0.39 -4.17 6.37
CA VAL A 59 0.04 -3.12 7.30
C VAL A 59 -1.05 -2.77 8.31
N VAL A 60 -2.31 -2.65 7.85
CA VAL A 60 -3.45 -2.39 8.74
C VAL A 60 -3.65 -3.53 9.74
N LEU A 61 -3.48 -4.78 9.29
CA LEU A 61 -3.61 -5.97 10.13
C LEU A 61 -2.49 -6.06 11.19
N GLU A 62 -1.24 -5.89 10.79
CA GLU A 62 -0.08 -5.91 11.70
C GLU A 62 -0.13 -4.77 12.73
N SER A 63 -0.63 -3.60 12.32
CA SER A 63 -0.73 -2.43 13.19
C SER A 63 -1.98 -2.39 14.07
N ALA A 64 -2.90 -3.35 13.94
CA ALA A 64 -4.21 -3.31 14.60
C ALA A 64 -4.11 -3.29 16.13
N GLY A 65 -3.12 -4.00 16.70
CA GLY A 65 -2.90 -4.09 18.16
C GLY A 65 -1.84 -3.13 18.71
N LEU A 66 -1.21 -2.31 17.87
CA LEU A 66 -0.10 -1.45 18.31
C LEU A 66 -0.62 -0.16 18.96
N ASN A 67 0.00 0.24 20.07
CA ASN A 67 -0.22 1.57 20.65
C ASN A 67 0.50 2.66 19.83
N ALA A 68 0.31 3.94 20.17
CA ALA A 68 0.87 5.06 19.40
C ALA A 68 2.42 5.02 19.29
N THR A 69 3.10 4.60 20.35
CA THR A 69 4.57 4.51 20.38
C THR A 69 5.06 3.35 19.52
N GLU A 70 4.43 2.19 19.63
CA GLU A 70 4.71 1.00 18.83
C GLU A 70 4.40 1.23 17.35
N LEU A 71 3.28 1.88 17.04
CA LEU A 71 2.92 2.26 15.69
C LEU A 71 3.95 3.20 15.08
N SER A 72 4.44 4.17 15.86
CA SER A 72 5.48 5.10 15.41
C SER A 72 6.80 4.38 15.13
N ALA A 73 7.20 3.42 15.97
CA ALA A 73 8.37 2.59 15.74
C ALA A 73 8.21 1.70 14.49
N TYR A 74 7.07 1.02 14.37
CA TYR A 74 6.70 0.22 13.21
C TYR A 74 6.75 1.02 11.91
N CYS A 75 6.22 2.24 11.94
CA CYS A 75 6.20 3.17 10.80
C CYS A 75 7.62 3.60 10.40
N ARG A 76 8.45 4.01 11.36
CA ARG A 76 9.86 4.37 11.12
C ARG A 76 10.64 3.20 10.53
N GLU A 77 10.45 2.01 11.10
CA GLU A 77 11.10 0.80 10.60
C GLU A 77 10.73 0.49 9.17
N ARG A 78 9.50 0.82 8.73
CA ARG A 78 8.92 0.48 7.42
C ARG A 78 8.92 1.63 6.39
N GLY A 79 9.39 2.82 6.78
CA GLY A 79 9.34 4.01 5.93
C GLY A 79 7.91 4.47 5.66
N LEU A 80 7.03 4.28 6.63
CA LEU A 80 5.63 4.69 6.61
C LEU A 80 5.40 5.86 7.57
N PHE A 81 4.31 6.57 7.36
CA PHE A 81 3.80 7.55 8.32
C PHE A 81 2.56 6.99 9.04
N PRO A 82 2.40 7.22 10.36
CA PRO A 82 1.21 6.78 11.11
C PRO A 82 -0.10 7.21 10.45
N GLU A 83 -0.11 8.39 9.84
CA GLU A 83 -1.26 8.96 9.12
C GLU A 83 -1.65 8.10 7.89
N GLN A 84 -0.67 7.50 7.20
CA GLN A 84 -0.94 6.59 6.07
C GLN A 84 -1.62 5.30 6.56
N VAL A 85 -1.13 4.75 7.67
CA VAL A 85 -1.71 3.55 8.28
C VAL A 85 -3.14 3.83 8.75
N SER A 86 -3.38 5.00 9.35
CA SER A 86 -4.71 5.45 9.76
C SER A 86 -5.66 5.56 8.56
N ARG A 87 -5.21 6.20 7.46
CA ARG A 87 -5.99 6.33 6.22
C ARG A 87 -6.37 4.96 5.64
N TRP A 88 -5.43 4.02 5.60
CA TRP A 88 -5.72 2.67 5.07
C TRP A 88 -6.64 1.88 5.98
N ARG A 89 -6.54 2.06 7.30
CA ARG A 89 -7.48 1.47 8.26
C ARG A 89 -8.89 1.98 8.02
N GLN A 90 -9.04 3.29 7.84
CA GLN A 90 -10.34 3.90 7.54
C GLN A 90 -10.89 3.41 6.21
N ALA A 91 -10.08 3.41 5.14
CA ALA A 91 -10.50 2.91 3.83
C ALA A 91 -10.95 1.43 3.88
N ALA A 92 -10.30 0.59 4.69
CA ALA A 92 -10.69 -0.80 4.88
C ALA A 92 -12.01 -0.95 5.67
N GLN A 93 -12.29 -0.05 6.60
CA GLN A 93 -13.58 0.01 7.32
C GLN A 93 -14.69 0.48 6.38
N ASP A 94 -14.45 1.56 5.63
CA ASP A 94 -15.41 2.17 4.72
C ASP A 94 -15.79 1.22 3.56
N ALA A 95 -14.83 0.44 3.06
CA ALA A 95 -15.09 -0.57 2.02
C ALA A 95 -16.09 -1.66 2.47
N ASN A 96 -16.21 -1.91 3.78
CA ASN A 96 -17.16 -2.85 4.35
C ASN A 96 -18.42 -2.16 4.90
N ALA A 97 -18.46 -0.82 4.91
CA ALA A 97 -19.66 -0.10 5.26
C ALA A 97 -20.73 -0.33 4.17
N LYS A 98 -22.00 -0.38 4.57
CA LYS A 98 -23.10 -0.46 3.61
C LYS A 98 -23.01 0.78 2.71
N PRO A 99 -23.04 0.61 1.38
CA PRO A 99 -23.02 1.76 0.49
C PRO A 99 -24.23 2.64 0.80
N VAL A 100 -23.98 3.94 0.99
CA VAL A 100 -25.03 4.94 1.29
C VAL A 100 -26.08 5.00 0.19
N LEU A 101 -25.66 4.69 -1.04
CA LEU A 101 -26.49 4.62 -2.23
C LEU A 101 -26.61 3.18 -2.70
N THR A 102 -27.81 2.80 -3.09
CA THR A 102 -28.04 1.58 -3.87
C THR A 102 -27.30 1.69 -5.22
N MET A 103 -27.04 0.56 -5.87
CA MET A 103 -26.38 0.57 -7.18
C MET A 103 -27.17 1.35 -8.25
N ALA A 104 -28.50 1.43 -8.11
CA ALA A 104 -29.35 2.22 -9.00
C ALA A 104 -29.09 3.72 -8.82
N GLU A 105 -29.06 4.20 -7.58
CA GLU A 105 -28.79 5.60 -7.24
C GLU A 105 -27.36 6.01 -7.60
N GLN A 106 -26.37 5.11 -7.45
CA GLN A 106 -24.99 5.36 -7.90
C GLN A 106 -24.92 5.60 -9.42
N LYS A 107 -25.60 4.75 -10.20
CA LYS A 107 -25.63 4.85 -11.66
C LYS A 107 -26.34 6.12 -12.14
N GLU A 108 -27.35 6.56 -11.41
CA GLU A 108 -28.07 7.80 -11.70
C GLU A 108 -27.22 9.04 -11.39
N LEU A 109 -26.52 9.04 -10.27
CA LEU A 109 -25.55 10.10 -9.93
C LEU A 109 -24.42 10.20 -10.95
N GLU A 110 -23.85 9.08 -11.41
CA GLU A 110 -22.82 9.07 -12.46
C GLU A 110 -23.33 9.66 -13.79
N LYS A 111 -24.59 9.36 -14.16
CA LYS A 111 -25.22 9.96 -15.35
C LYS A 111 -25.37 11.47 -15.22
N LEU A 112 -25.81 11.96 -14.06
CA LEU A 112 -25.94 13.40 -13.81
C LEU A 112 -24.57 14.10 -13.87
N LEU A 113 -23.55 13.55 -13.20
CA LEU A 113 -22.20 14.10 -13.21
C LEU A 113 -21.59 14.14 -14.62
N THR A 114 -21.81 13.11 -15.42
CA THR A 114 -21.33 13.07 -16.81
C THR A 114 -22.09 14.03 -17.72
N GLN A 115 -23.38 14.27 -17.44
CA GLN A 115 -24.18 15.26 -18.15
C GLN A 115 -23.74 16.69 -17.81
N ASP A 116 -23.52 16.99 -16.54
CA ASP A 116 -23.01 18.30 -16.09
C ASP A 116 -21.62 18.58 -16.67
N GLN A 117 -20.73 17.60 -16.67
CA GLN A 117 -19.41 17.75 -17.32
C GLN A 117 -19.51 18.05 -18.82
N ARG A 118 -20.51 17.51 -19.51
CA ARG A 118 -20.73 17.81 -20.94
C ARG A 118 -21.23 19.22 -21.15
N VAL A 119 -22.14 19.70 -20.30
CA VAL A 119 -22.65 21.08 -20.36
C VAL A 119 -21.53 22.08 -20.11
N ILE A 120 -20.69 21.85 -19.09
CA ILE A 120 -19.55 22.71 -18.77
C ILE A 120 -18.54 22.79 -19.93
N LYS A 121 -18.29 21.68 -20.64
CA LYS A 121 -17.37 21.65 -21.78
C LYS A 121 -17.94 22.28 -23.06
N ALA A 122 -19.25 22.51 -23.13
CA ALA A 122 -19.93 23.07 -24.29
C ALA A 122 -20.13 24.60 -24.21
N LEU A 123 -19.76 25.21 -23.07
CA LEU A 123 -19.66 26.65 -22.85
C LEU A 123 -18.22 27.12 -23.14
#